data_AF-A0A249MR13-F1
#
_entry.id   AF-A0A249MR13-F1
#
_cell.length_a   1.000
_cell.length_b   1.000
_cell.length_c   1.000
_cell.angle_alpha   90.00
_cell.angle_beta   90.00
_cell.angle_gamma   90.00
#
_symmetry.space_group_name_H-M   'P 1'
#
loop_
_entity.id
_entity.type
_entity.pdbx_description
1 polymer ?
#
loop_
_entity_poly.entity_id
_entity_poly.type
_entity_poly.pdbx_seq_one_letter_code
_entity_poly.pdbx_strand_id
1 'polypeptide(L)'
;MAVIKGTPGNGNTADDLTGTDASDQIAGGDGNDRIRGGLGDDFISGGAGDDGITGNQGDDLLFGGDGNDDLNGGADYDTAQYRGALSDYTIYLNDRGEVIIIDSVGGRDGRDTLKNIEALKFWENGAYKTYAIADILP
;
A
#
# COMPACT_ATOMS: atom_id res chain seq x y z
N MET A 1 -14.13 13.23 -1.78
CA MET A 1 -13.17 13.34 -0.66
C MET A 1 -13.89 13.26 0.67
N ALA A 2 -14.23 12.03 1.03
CA ALA A 2 -14.49 11.66 2.40
C ALA A 2 -13.15 11.34 3.11
N VAL A 3 -13.20 11.33 4.44
CA VAL A 3 -12.12 10.83 5.28
C VAL A 3 -12.70 9.70 6.10
N ILE A 4 -12.14 8.50 5.92
CA ILE A 4 -12.59 7.26 6.55
C ILE A 4 -11.45 6.78 7.45
N LYS A 5 -11.79 6.44 8.68
CA LYS A 5 -10.81 6.00 9.68
C LYS A 5 -11.33 4.76 10.37
N GLY A 6 -10.42 3.81 10.60
CA GLY A 6 -10.64 2.68 11.49
C GLY A 6 -10.97 3.12 12.90
N THR A 7 -11.42 2.15 13.69
CA THR A 7 -11.83 2.40 15.06
C THR A 7 -10.61 2.75 15.91
N PRO A 8 -10.65 3.83 16.73
CA PRO A 8 -9.57 4.12 17.66
C PRO A 8 -9.46 3.01 18.72
N GLY A 9 -8.58 2.03 18.47
CA GLY A 9 -8.32 0.88 19.32
C GLY A 9 -6.94 0.95 19.98
N ASN A 10 -6.76 0.23 21.09
CA ASN A 10 -5.50 0.09 21.81
C ASN A 10 -4.51 -0.87 21.12
N GLY A 11 -4.43 -0.84 19.79
CA GLY A 11 -3.43 -1.58 19.03
C GLY A 11 -3.82 -2.98 18.54
N ASN A 12 -5.10 -3.31 18.34
CA ASN A 12 -5.47 -4.71 18.04
C ASN A 12 -6.86 -4.93 17.38
N THR A 13 -7.48 -3.92 16.78
CA THR A 13 -8.81 -4.08 16.17
C THR A 13 -8.70 -4.10 14.67
N ALA A 14 -8.85 -5.28 14.08
CA ALA A 14 -9.06 -5.42 12.65
C ALA A 14 -10.35 -4.71 12.23
N ASP A 15 -10.26 -3.76 11.31
CA ASP A 15 -11.35 -3.02 10.72
C ASP A 15 -11.68 -3.51 9.29
N ASP A 16 -12.95 -3.41 8.89
CA ASP A 16 -13.38 -3.59 7.49
C ASP A 16 -13.88 -2.25 6.97
N LEU A 17 -13.03 -1.57 6.19
CA LEU A 17 -13.24 -0.22 5.68
C LEU A 17 -13.55 -0.26 4.19
N THR A 18 -14.51 0.55 3.77
CA THR A 18 -14.88 0.71 2.36
C THR A 18 -15.15 2.17 2.08
N GLY A 19 -14.46 2.73 1.08
CA GLY A 19 -14.72 4.07 0.58
C GLY A 19 -15.92 4.15 -0.35
N THR A 20 -15.98 5.25 -1.08
CA THR A 20 -17.16 5.68 -1.81
C THR A 20 -16.90 5.67 -3.32
N ASP A 21 -17.81 6.25 -4.10
CA ASP A 21 -17.63 6.42 -5.54
C ASP A 21 -16.76 7.64 -5.90
N ALA A 22 -16.14 8.29 -4.90
CA ALA A 22 -15.31 9.47 -5.07
C ALA A 22 -13.98 9.28 -4.37
N SER A 23 -12.94 9.98 -4.83
CA SER A 23 -11.63 10.03 -4.19
C SER A 23 -11.73 10.23 -2.68
N ASP A 24 -11.13 9.35 -1.89
CA ASP A 24 -11.20 9.28 -0.44
C ASP A 24 -9.82 9.25 0.21
N GLN A 25 -9.78 9.61 1.50
CA GLN A 25 -8.63 9.34 2.37
C GLN A 25 -9.03 8.29 3.39
N ILE A 26 -8.42 7.12 3.32
CA ILE A 26 -8.76 5.98 4.18
C ILE A 26 -7.53 5.62 5.03
N ALA A 27 -7.73 5.48 6.34
CA ALA A 27 -6.69 5.04 7.27
C ALA A 27 -7.23 3.88 8.12
N GLY A 28 -6.58 2.71 8.06
CA GLY A 28 -6.87 1.54 8.89
C GLY A 28 -6.52 1.81 10.36
N GLY A 29 -5.25 2.04 10.65
CA GLY A 29 -4.77 2.32 11.99
C GLY A 29 -3.95 1.17 12.53
N ASP A 30 -4.24 0.70 13.73
CA ASP A 30 -3.57 -0.46 14.30
C ASP A 30 -4.48 -1.69 14.20
N GLY A 31 -3.95 -2.81 13.72
CA GLY A 31 -4.72 -4.04 13.51
C GLY A 31 -4.45 -4.61 12.12
N ASN A 32 -4.96 -5.81 11.87
CA ASN A 32 -4.88 -6.41 10.54
C ASN A 32 -6.16 -6.05 9.78
N ASP A 33 -6.11 -4.96 9.03
CA ASP A 33 -7.28 -4.33 8.44
C ASP A 33 -7.60 -4.86 7.05
N ARG A 34 -8.87 -4.74 6.66
CA ARG A 34 -9.33 -4.97 5.30
C ARG A 34 -9.88 -3.66 4.75
N ILE A 35 -9.21 -3.10 3.74
CA ILE A 35 -9.54 -1.79 3.22
C ILE A 35 -9.88 -1.88 1.73
N ARG A 36 -11.00 -1.28 1.33
CA ARG A 36 -11.40 -1.11 -0.08
C ARG A 36 -11.56 0.38 -0.39
N GLY A 37 -10.86 0.87 -1.40
CA GLY A 37 -10.93 2.26 -1.88
C GLY A 37 -12.30 2.61 -2.40
N GLY A 38 -12.70 2.01 -3.50
CA GLY A 38 -14.03 2.22 -4.08
C GLY A 38 -13.89 2.66 -5.53
N LEU A 39 -14.48 3.79 -5.90
CA LEU A 39 -14.19 4.42 -7.18
C LEU A 39 -13.48 5.75 -6.96
N GLY A 40 -12.68 6.14 -7.95
CA GLY A 40 -11.96 7.41 -7.95
C GLY A 40 -10.62 7.30 -7.23
N ASP A 41 -9.79 8.33 -7.42
CA ASP A 41 -8.39 8.28 -7.01
C ASP A 41 -8.26 8.38 -5.48
N ASP A 42 -7.94 7.27 -4.82
CA ASP A 42 -7.91 7.16 -3.36
C ASP A 42 -6.49 7.29 -2.78
N PHE A 43 -6.44 7.79 -1.54
CA PHE A 43 -5.27 7.67 -0.68
C PHE A 43 -5.57 6.71 0.45
N ILE A 44 -4.88 5.58 0.49
CA ILE A 44 -5.16 4.50 1.43
C ILE A 44 -3.91 4.15 2.24
N SER A 45 -4.05 4.18 3.57
CA SER A 45 -3.04 3.75 4.53
C SER A 45 -3.57 2.59 5.36
N GLY A 46 -2.86 1.46 5.38
CA GLY A 46 -3.12 0.33 6.28
C GLY A 46 -2.80 0.72 7.72
N GLY A 47 -1.53 0.97 7.99
CA GLY A 47 -1.08 1.47 9.28
C GLY A 47 -0.11 0.50 9.93
N ALA A 48 -0.50 -0.16 11.02
CA ALA A 48 0.30 -1.18 11.67
C ALA A 48 -0.47 -2.48 11.80
N GLY A 49 0.14 -3.60 11.42
CA GLY A 49 -0.51 -4.89 11.30
C GLY A 49 -0.35 -5.44 9.89
N ASP A 50 -0.74 -6.68 9.67
CA ASP A 50 -0.73 -7.28 8.33
C ASP A 50 -2.06 -6.93 7.63
N ASP A 51 -2.02 -5.98 6.71
CA ASP A 51 -3.21 -5.38 6.10
C ASP A 51 -3.54 -5.94 4.71
N GLY A 52 -4.83 -5.99 4.37
CA GLY A 52 -5.32 -6.30 3.04
C GLY A 52 -5.97 -5.08 2.40
N ILE A 53 -5.28 -4.46 1.44
CA ILE A 53 -5.70 -3.21 0.79
C ILE A 53 -6.07 -3.45 -0.67
N THR A 54 -7.23 -2.96 -1.10
CA THR A 54 -7.65 -2.96 -2.50
C THR A 54 -8.13 -1.58 -2.93
N GLY A 55 -7.47 -0.94 -3.89
CA GLY A 55 -7.87 0.37 -4.43
C GLY A 55 -9.21 0.33 -5.19
N ASN A 56 -9.31 -0.62 -6.13
CA ASN A 56 -10.41 -0.86 -7.07
C ASN A 56 -10.33 -0.03 -8.36
N GLN A 57 -11.09 1.06 -8.53
CA GLN A 57 -11.04 1.87 -9.77
C GLN A 57 -10.54 3.27 -9.44
N GLY A 58 -9.68 3.82 -10.29
CA GLY A 58 -9.05 5.12 -10.06
C GLY A 58 -7.54 4.98 -9.96
N ASP A 59 -6.83 6.11 -10.05
CA ASP A 59 -5.37 6.10 -9.89
C ASP A 59 -5.03 6.19 -8.39
N ASP A 60 -4.84 5.05 -7.72
CA ASP A 60 -4.73 5.00 -6.26
C ASP A 60 -3.29 5.12 -5.74
N LEU A 61 -3.15 5.76 -4.57
CA LEU A 61 -1.91 5.79 -3.80
C LEU A 61 -2.06 4.94 -2.53
N LEU A 62 -1.42 3.77 -2.54
CA LEU A 62 -1.50 2.79 -1.47
C LEU A 62 -0.25 2.82 -0.57
N PHE A 63 -0.47 2.74 0.73
CA PHE A 63 0.55 2.66 1.75
C PHE A 63 0.18 1.53 2.72
N GLY A 64 0.88 0.39 2.66
CA GLY A 64 0.63 -0.74 3.56
C GLY A 64 0.90 -0.35 5.01
N GLY A 65 2.16 -0.05 5.31
CA GLY A 65 2.56 0.43 6.62
C GLY A 65 3.45 -0.60 7.31
N ASP A 66 3.36 -0.71 8.63
CA ASP A 66 4.12 -1.68 9.41
C ASP A 66 3.47 -3.05 9.34
N GLY A 67 4.07 -4.02 8.65
CA GLY A 67 3.51 -5.36 8.62
C GLY A 67 3.93 -6.12 7.38
N ASN A 68 3.23 -7.22 7.09
CA ASN A 68 3.31 -7.89 5.81
C ASN A 68 1.98 -7.70 5.09
N ASP A 69 1.94 -6.80 4.13
CA ASP A 69 0.70 -6.34 3.55
C ASP A 69 0.41 -6.99 2.19
N ASP A 70 -0.87 -7.22 1.92
CA ASP A 70 -1.38 -7.59 0.61
C ASP A 70 -1.99 -6.35 -0.05
N LEU A 71 -1.28 -5.76 -1.02
CA LEU A 71 -1.71 -4.57 -1.75
C LEU A 71 -2.20 -4.94 -3.15
N ASN A 72 -3.41 -4.50 -3.50
CA ASN A 72 -3.96 -4.64 -4.84
C ASN A 72 -4.44 -3.27 -5.32
N GLY A 73 -3.81 -2.69 -6.35
CA GLY A 73 -4.24 -1.40 -6.90
C GLY A 73 -5.63 -1.53 -7.51
N GLY A 74 -5.71 -2.31 -8.58
CA GLY A 74 -6.99 -2.70 -9.17
C GLY A 74 -6.98 -2.43 -10.65
N ALA A 75 -7.86 -1.54 -11.09
CA ALA A 75 -7.87 -1.01 -12.45
C ALA A 75 -7.20 0.37 -12.46
N ASP A 76 -6.82 0.80 -13.66
CA ASP A 76 -6.13 2.08 -13.90
C ASP A 76 -4.69 2.09 -13.40
N TYR A 77 -4.13 3.23 -13.00
CA TYR A 77 -2.68 3.35 -12.71
C TYR A 77 -2.41 3.58 -11.23
N ASP A 78 -1.89 2.55 -10.57
CA ASP A 78 -1.74 2.52 -9.14
C ASP A 78 -0.28 2.67 -8.69
N THR A 79 -0.10 3.31 -7.53
CA THR A 79 1.21 3.51 -6.91
C THR A 79 1.24 2.99 -5.49
N ALA A 80 2.20 2.12 -5.17
CA ALA A 80 2.52 1.77 -3.78
C ALA A 80 3.69 2.63 -3.25
N GLN A 81 3.54 3.19 -2.05
CA GLN A 81 4.53 4.05 -1.42
C GLN A 81 5.20 3.38 -0.22
N TYR A 82 6.50 3.64 -0.06
CA TYR A 82 7.37 3.03 0.96
C TYR A 82 8.20 4.10 1.67
N ARG A 83 8.45 3.92 2.97
CA ARG A 83 9.11 4.94 3.82
C ARG A 83 10.62 5.01 3.66
N GLY A 84 11.26 3.97 3.15
CA GLY A 84 12.70 3.85 2.96
C GLY A 84 13.17 4.24 1.57
N ALA A 85 14.50 4.22 1.38
CA ALA A 85 15.08 4.40 0.06
C ALA A 85 14.97 3.09 -0.74
N LEU A 86 14.92 3.15 -2.08
CA LEU A 86 14.85 1.95 -2.91
C LEU A 86 15.96 0.92 -2.60
N SER A 87 17.16 1.39 -2.21
CA SER A 87 18.28 0.55 -1.81
C SER A 87 18.05 -0.30 -0.56
N ASP A 88 17.05 0.04 0.25
CA ASP A 88 16.72 -0.66 1.48
C ASP A 88 15.83 -1.88 1.21
N TYR A 89 15.29 -2.02 -0.01
CA TYR A 89 14.33 -3.06 -0.37
C TYR A 89 14.92 -4.08 -1.34
N THR A 90 14.56 -5.34 -1.14
CA THR A 90 14.68 -6.40 -2.14
C THR A 90 13.34 -6.53 -2.86
N ILE A 91 13.34 -6.38 -4.18
CA ILE A 91 12.12 -6.39 -5.00
C ILE A 91 12.26 -7.48 -6.07
N TYR A 92 11.28 -8.37 -6.21
CA TYR A 92 11.27 -9.44 -7.22
C TYR A 92 9.85 -9.90 -7.56
N LEU A 93 9.70 -10.61 -8.68
CA LEU A 93 8.44 -11.29 -9.02
C LEU A 93 8.43 -12.71 -8.45
N ASN A 94 7.33 -13.11 -7.82
CA ASN A 94 7.14 -14.52 -7.44
C ASN A 94 6.63 -15.37 -8.63
N ASP A 95 6.48 -16.67 -8.42
CA ASP A 95 6.02 -17.63 -9.45
C ASP A 95 4.59 -17.38 -9.96
N ARG A 96 3.83 -16.50 -9.29
CA ARG A 96 2.48 -16.08 -9.69
C ARG A 96 2.47 -14.75 -10.45
N GLY A 97 3.64 -14.12 -10.64
CA GLY A 97 3.77 -12.80 -11.25
C GLY A 97 3.39 -11.64 -10.33
N GLU A 98 3.30 -11.87 -9.02
CA GLU A 98 3.06 -10.83 -8.03
C GLU A 98 4.39 -10.19 -7.64
N VAL A 99 4.41 -8.88 -7.42
CA VAL A 99 5.59 -8.16 -6.96
C VAL A 99 5.75 -8.41 -5.47
N ILE A 100 6.92 -8.86 -5.04
CA ILE A 100 7.29 -9.02 -3.64
C ILE A 100 8.30 -7.95 -3.28
N ILE A 101 8.02 -7.20 -2.21
CA ILE A 101 8.90 -6.16 -1.67
C ILE A 101 9.28 -6.57 -0.25
N ILE A 102 10.57 -6.57 0.06
CA ILE A 102 11.08 -6.93 1.39
C ILE A 102 11.97 -5.81 1.90
N ASP A 103 11.54 -5.16 2.98
CA ASP A 103 12.37 -4.24 3.75
C ASP A 103 13.55 -5.00 4.36
N SER A 104 14.75 -4.75 3.84
CA SER A 104 15.99 -5.41 4.25
C SER A 104 16.69 -4.68 5.40
N VAL A 105 16.17 -3.50 5.79
CA VAL A 105 16.68 -2.67 6.88
C VAL A 105 15.62 -2.68 7.98
N GLY A 106 15.54 -3.80 8.70
CA GLY A 106 14.35 -4.19 9.45
C GLY A 106 13.62 -3.11 10.25
N GLY A 107 12.29 -3.24 10.27
CA GLY A 107 11.42 -2.64 11.29
C GLY A 107 10.44 -1.58 10.82
N ARG A 108 10.04 -1.49 9.53
CA ARG A 108 8.98 -0.56 9.15
C ARG A 108 7.99 -1.05 8.12
N ASP A 109 8.40 -1.73 7.07
CA ASP A 109 7.45 -2.08 6.00
C ASP A 109 7.35 -3.60 5.75
N GLY A 110 8.15 -4.40 6.46
CA GLY A 110 8.11 -5.87 6.40
C GLY A 110 8.19 -6.47 4.99
N ARG A 111 7.36 -7.49 4.73
CA ARG A 111 7.30 -8.19 3.43
C ARG A 111 5.91 -8.03 2.82
N ASP A 112 5.83 -7.30 1.73
CA ASP A 112 4.57 -7.05 1.05
C ASP A 112 4.43 -7.85 -0.24
N THR A 113 3.18 -8.10 -0.61
CA THR A 113 2.77 -8.71 -1.88
C THR A 113 1.88 -7.76 -2.65
N LEU A 114 2.30 -7.36 -3.84
CA LEU A 114 1.65 -6.37 -4.68
C LEU A 114 1.07 -7.00 -5.95
N LYS A 115 -0.15 -6.56 -6.29
CA LYS A 115 -0.88 -6.96 -7.51
C LYS A 115 -1.48 -5.72 -8.15
N ASN A 116 -1.48 -5.68 -9.49
CA ASN A 116 -2.02 -4.56 -10.26
C ASN A 116 -1.52 -3.21 -9.70
N ILE A 117 -0.20 -3.11 -9.54
CA ILE A 117 0.49 -1.87 -9.18
C ILE A 117 1.46 -1.60 -10.33
N GLU A 118 1.47 -0.36 -10.82
CA GLU A 118 2.29 0.04 -11.96
C GLU A 118 3.54 0.81 -11.52
N ALA A 119 3.48 1.48 -10.36
CA ALA A 119 4.58 2.28 -9.84
C ALA A 119 4.87 2.07 -8.36
N LEU A 120 6.14 2.25 -8.00
CA LEU A 120 6.63 2.25 -6.63
C LEU A 120 7.24 3.60 -6.28
N LYS A 121 7.01 4.06 -5.05
CA LYS A 121 7.48 5.37 -4.59
C LYS A 121 8.28 5.23 -3.30
N PHE A 122 9.54 5.66 -3.33
CA PHE A 122 10.49 5.52 -2.23
C PHE A 122 11.01 6.86 -1.73
N TRP A 123 11.32 6.97 -0.45
CA TRP A 123 11.90 8.17 0.15
C TRP A 123 13.42 8.20 -0.04
N GLU A 124 13.91 9.07 -0.92
CA GLU A 124 15.32 9.17 -1.26
C GLU A 124 15.85 10.60 -1.13
N ASN A 125 16.92 10.77 -0.37
CA ASN A 125 17.64 12.06 -0.26
C ASN A 125 16.73 13.26 0.08
N GLY A 126 15.70 13.03 0.89
CA GLY A 126 14.79 14.08 1.36
C GLY A 126 13.55 14.32 0.50
N ALA A 127 13.29 13.48 -0.51
CA ALA A 127 12.06 13.54 -1.30
C ALA A 127 11.61 12.15 -1.75
N TYR A 128 10.31 12.00 -2.00
CA TYR A 128 9.81 10.79 -2.65
C TYR A 128 10.15 10.79 -4.13
N LYS A 129 10.59 9.64 -4.65
CA LYS A 129 10.78 9.39 -6.08
C LYS A 129 9.93 8.21 -6.52
N THR A 130 9.32 8.34 -7.69
CA THR A 130 8.49 7.32 -8.32
C THR A 130 9.28 6.57 -9.38
N TYR A 131 9.10 5.25 -9.42
CA TYR A 131 9.71 4.33 -10.36
C TYR A 131 8.62 3.44 -10.95
N ALA A 132 8.58 3.31 -12.28
CA ALA A 132 7.71 2.31 -12.89
C ALA A 132 8.23 0.91 -12.52
N ILE A 133 7.33 -0.02 -12.20
CA ILE A 133 7.72 -1.39 -11.87
C ILE A 133 8.47 -2.05 -13.02
N ALA A 134 8.07 -1.76 -14.26
CA ALA A 134 8.75 -2.24 -15.47
C ALA A 134 10.20 -1.75 -15.63
N ASP A 135 10.61 -0.70 -14.90
CA ASP A 135 11.99 -0.21 -14.89
C ASP A 135 12.82 -0.82 -13.74
N ILE A 136 12.16 -1.38 -12.72
CA ILE A 136 12.81 -2.02 -11.56
C ILE A 136 12.98 -3.52 -11.78
N LEU A 137 11.94 -4.17 -12.32
CA LEU A 137 11.89 -5.61 -12.51
C LEU A 137 12.16 -5.97 -13.98
N PRO A 138 12.97 -7.02 -14.24
CA PRO A 138 13.29 -7.47 -15.59
C PRO A 138 12.10 -8.11 -16.32
#